data_AF-K2S4A6-F1
#
_entry.id   AF-K2S4A6-F1
#
_cell.length_a   1.000
_cell.length_b   1.000
_cell.length_c   1.000
_cell.angle_alpha   90.00
_cell.angle_beta   90.00
_cell.angle_gamma   90.00
#
_symmetry.space_group_name_H-M   'P 1'
#
loop_
_entity.id
_entity.type
_entity.pdbx_description
1 polymer ?
#
loop_
_entity_poly.entity_id
_entity_poly.type
_entity_poly.pdbx_seq_one_letter_code
_entity_poly.pdbx_strand_id
1 'polypeptide(L)'
;MSTTPPLESFGSPRSTNSDDAESTSTFDEAASTAASSNGDTEATPIDSDSDLAANPLKRKRRPSSALTPPLCSTDACCDEPTLSRALHVLNTEATALSHVTRLYETSPTARAALLTAVDLVERVNQRGGKLIVCGVGKSGLVGRKTVATMKSLGLGASFLHAAEAVHGDLGDVRPADAVLFISFSGKTGELLNVLPHLRADTPVLALTGHPDRESCPLLVGRDNAVLLPAPIHVSEESSFGVSAPTTSTTVAMAIGDMLALTAAERIYEDEKSRVFKRNHPGGAIGARTVEEEITVVKAKKVRLS
;
A
#
# COMPACT_ATOMS: atom_id res chain seq x y z
N MET A 1 -20.78 39.03 -54.09
CA MET A 1 -22.25 38.90 -54.00
C MET A 1 -22.53 37.88 -52.91
N SER A 2 -22.76 38.36 -51.68
CA SER A 2 -24.11 38.55 -51.11
C SER A 2 -24.57 37.22 -50.48
N THR A 3 -24.97 37.05 -49.22
CA THR A 3 -25.33 37.94 -48.10
C THR A 3 -25.74 36.98 -46.96
N THR A 4 -25.26 37.15 -45.74
CA THR A 4 -26.07 36.92 -44.52
C THR A 4 -26.98 38.17 -44.32
N PRO A 5 -27.96 38.26 -43.38
CA PRO A 5 -28.38 37.42 -42.22
C PRO A 5 -29.96 37.35 -42.13
N PRO A 6 -30.73 37.44 -40.98
CA PRO A 6 -30.51 37.24 -39.53
C PRO A 6 -31.63 36.50 -38.70
N LEU A 7 -31.27 36.14 -37.45
CA LEU A 7 -31.93 36.23 -36.11
C LEU A 7 -33.42 35.89 -35.79
N GLU A 8 -33.57 35.49 -34.51
CA GLU A 8 -34.70 35.61 -33.54
C GLU A 8 -35.54 34.34 -33.27
N SER A 9 -36.13 34.09 -32.10
CA SER A 9 -35.88 34.32 -30.65
C SER A 9 -37.07 33.70 -29.86
N PHE A 10 -36.90 33.53 -28.54
CA PHE A 10 -37.92 33.31 -27.49
C PHE A 10 -38.68 31.97 -27.33
N GLY A 11 -38.71 31.48 -26.08
CA GLY A 11 -39.83 30.70 -25.57
C GLY A 11 -39.53 29.74 -24.41
N SER A 12 -39.28 30.26 -23.20
CA SER A 12 -39.63 29.54 -21.95
C SER A 12 -41.01 30.03 -21.47
N PRO A 13 -41.79 29.18 -20.79
CA PRO A 13 -42.18 29.58 -19.43
C PRO A 13 -42.14 28.46 -18.38
N ARG A 14 -41.96 28.92 -17.13
CA ARG A 14 -42.05 28.22 -15.84
C ARG A 14 -43.47 27.74 -15.50
N SER A 15 -43.55 26.72 -14.63
CA SER A 15 -44.45 26.65 -13.44
C SER A 15 -44.06 25.41 -12.60
N THR A 16 -43.43 25.55 -11.43
CA THR A 16 -44.00 25.67 -10.06
C THR A 16 -44.67 24.41 -9.51
N ASN A 17 -44.10 23.87 -8.42
CA ASN A 17 -44.70 23.47 -7.13
C ASN A 17 -43.62 22.60 -6.40
N SER A 18 -42.94 23.05 -5.35
CA SER A 18 -43.38 23.23 -3.94
C SER A 18 -44.17 22.03 -3.42
N ASP A 19 -43.51 21.21 -2.60
CA ASP A 19 -44.11 20.57 -1.44
C ASP A 19 -43.02 20.36 -0.38
N ASP A 20 -43.19 21.11 0.71
CA ASP A 20 -42.52 20.99 1.99
C ASP A 20 -43.03 19.73 2.71
N ALA A 21 -42.12 18.99 3.35
CA ALA A 21 -42.47 18.10 4.45
C ALA A 21 -41.26 17.95 5.39
N GLU A 22 -41.22 18.84 6.37
CA GLU A 22 -40.59 18.62 7.67
C GLU A 22 -41.10 17.30 8.29
N SER A 23 -40.19 16.45 8.75
CA SER A 23 -40.49 15.54 9.85
C SER A 23 -39.25 15.40 10.73
N THR A 24 -39.29 16.13 11.83
CA THR A 24 -38.51 15.94 13.04
C THR A 24 -38.84 14.58 13.68
N SER A 25 -37.81 13.82 14.04
CA SER A 25 -37.92 12.87 15.16
C SER A 25 -36.54 12.64 15.78
N THR A 26 -36.32 13.40 16.86
CA THR A 26 -35.44 13.12 17.98
C THR A 26 -35.62 11.69 18.49
N PHE A 27 -34.52 10.96 18.74
CA PHE A 27 -34.49 9.89 19.73
C PHE A 27 -33.13 9.87 20.46
N ASP A 28 -33.24 10.29 21.71
CA ASP A 28 -32.50 9.99 22.94
C ASP A 28 -31.12 9.30 22.91
N GLU A 29 -30.18 10.12 23.37
CA GLU A 29 -29.14 9.88 24.37
C GLU A 29 -29.36 8.69 25.34
N ALA A 30 -28.34 7.84 25.48
CA ALA A 30 -28.06 7.10 26.71
C ALA A 30 -26.56 6.85 26.86
N ALA A 31 -25.90 7.77 27.55
CA ALA A 31 -24.61 7.55 28.18
C ALA A 31 -24.80 6.61 29.40
N SER A 32 -23.88 5.66 29.59
CA SER A 32 -23.69 4.97 30.86
C SER A 32 -22.20 4.77 31.12
N THR A 33 -21.62 5.78 31.77
CA THR A 33 -20.43 5.67 32.62
C THR A 33 -20.71 4.79 33.83
N ALA A 34 -19.82 3.85 34.14
CA ALA A 34 -19.62 3.35 35.50
C ALA A 34 -18.13 3.16 35.74
N ALA A 35 -17.64 3.84 36.77
CA ALA A 35 -16.28 3.85 37.26
C ALA A 35 -16.10 2.84 38.40
N SER A 36 -14.82 2.48 38.61
CA SER A 36 -14.17 2.19 39.90
C SER A 36 -14.59 0.94 40.69
N SER A 37 -13.62 0.04 40.91
CA SER A 37 -13.03 -0.12 42.25
C SER A 37 -11.79 -1.03 42.26
N ASN A 38 -10.73 -0.52 42.89
CA ASN A 38 -9.53 -1.23 43.30
C ASN A 38 -9.81 -2.34 44.33
N GLY A 39 -8.89 -3.31 44.41
CA GLY A 39 -8.81 -4.28 45.49
C GLY A 39 -7.47 -5.01 45.48
N ASP A 40 -6.47 -4.41 46.14
CA ASP A 40 -5.20 -5.02 46.54
C ASP A 40 -5.41 -6.05 47.67
N THR A 41 -4.66 -7.15 47.65
CA THR A 41 -4.13 -7.97 48.78
C THR A 41 -3.72 -9.34 48.20
N GLU A 42 -2.63 -10.03 48.56
CA GLU A 42 -1.55 -9.90 49.53
C GLU A 42 -0.51 -10.97 49.14
N ALA A 43 0.78 -10.66 49.23
CA ALA A 43 1.88 -11.62 49.06
C ALA A 43 2.44 -11.99 50.43
N THR A 44 2.94 -13.23 50.62
CA THR A 44 4.00 -13.63 51.59
C THR A 44 4.28 -15.17 51.54
N PRO A 45 5.43 -15.69 52.04
CA PRO A 45 6.48 -16.26 51.17
C PRO A 45 7.08 -17.61 51.68
N ILE A 46 8.32 -17.94 51.24
CA ILE A 46 9.33 -18.85 51.85
C ILE A 46 9.19 -20.32 51.36
N ASP A 47 10.20 -21.07 50.90
CA ASP A 47 11.58 -21.19 51.38
C ASP A 47 12.59 -21.63 50.30
N SER A 48 13.84 -21.28 50.57
CA SER A 48 15.07 -21.64 49.88
C SER A 48 15.70 -22.91 50.46
N ASP A 49 16.36 -23.73 49.65
CA ASP A 49 17.65 -24.29 50.07
C ASP A 49 18.54 -24.75 48.92
N SER A 50 19.83 -24.51 49.12
CA SER A 50 20.99 -24.69 48.26
C SER A 50 21.61 -26.09 48.35
N ASP A 51 22.30 -26.57 47.31
CA ASP A 51 23.77 -26.76 47.33
C ASP A 51 24.34 -27.71 46.25
N LEU A 52 25.35 -27.16 45.55
CA LEU A 52 26.67 -27.72 45.21
C LEU A 52 26.83 -29.19 44.74
N ALA A 53 27.43 -29.36 43.54
CA ALA A 53 28.81 -29.87 43.34
C ALA A 53 29.04 -30.46 41.93
N ALA A 54 30.29 -30.32 41.44
CA ALA A 54 30.74 -30.62 40.08
C ALA A 54 31.31 -32.04 39.88
N ASN A 55 31.07 -32.62 38.67
CA ASN A 55 31.83 -33.53 37.76
C ASN A 55 32.81 -34.60 38.32
N PRO A 56 33.21 -35.71 37.60
CA PRO A 56 33.14 -35.98 36.15
C PRO A 56 32.84 -37.46 35.75
N LEU A 57 32.78 -37.80 34.44
CA LEU A 57 33.47 -38.95 33.79
C LEU A 57 32.97 -39.27 32.35
N LYS A 58 33.92 -39.13 31.40
CA LYS A 58 34.08 -39.76 30.06
C LYS A 58 32.93 -40.62 29.50
N ARG A 59 32.25 -40.13 28.44
CA ARG A 59 31.43 -40.97 27.55
C ARG A 59 32.13 -41.29 26.22
N LYS A 60 32.38 -42.59 26.02
CA LYS A 60 33.00 -43.26 24.88
C LYS A 60 32.18 -43.04 23.59
N ARG A 61 32.76 -42.51 22.51
CA ARG A 61 32.12 -42.44 21.18
C ARG A 61 31.95 -43.85 20.62
N ARG A 62 30.71 -44.25 20.30
CA ARG A 62 30.38 -45.46 19.51
C ARG A 62 30.10 -45.06 18.05
N PRO A 63 30.45 -45.91 17.06
CA PRO A 63 30.36 -45.57 15.65
C PRO A 63 28.92 -45.60 15.16
N SER A 64 28.68 -44.82 14.11
CA SER A 64 27.43 -44.65 13.38
C SER A 64 26.89 -45.98 12.83
N SER A 65 25.66 -46.33 13.18
CA SER A 65 24.80 -47.14 12.33
C SER A 65 23.75 -46.21 11.72
N ALA A 66 23.74 -46.11 10.40
CA ALA A 66 22.69 -45.47 9.64
C ALA A 66 21.35 -46.14 9.97
N LEU A 67 20.54 -45.46 10.77
CA LEU A 67 19.13 -45.78 10.95
C LEU A 67 18.38 -44.81 10.06
N THR A 68 17.96 -45.29 8.90
CA THR A 68 16.86 -44.65 8.16
C THR A 68 15.73 -44.46 9.18
N PRO A 69 15.26 -43.23 9.44
CA PRO A 69 14.13 -43.06 10.34
C PRO A 69 12.94 -43.84 9.76
N PRO A 70 12.16 -44.56 10.58
CA PRO A 70 10.99 -45.25 10.08
C PRO A 70 10.06 -44.21 9.43
N LEU A 71 9.48 -44.55 8.28
CA LEU A 71 8.34 -43.81 7.74
C LEU A 71 7.29 -43.77 8.85
N CYS A 72 7.09 -42.59 9.40
CA CYS A 72 6.21 -42.37 10.53
C CYS A 72 4.81 -42.77 10.10
N SER A 73 4.35 -43.92 10.59
CA SER A 73 2.97 -44.38 10.42
C SER A 73 2.14 -43.79 11.56
N THR A 74 2.04 -42.46 11.57
CA THR A 74 1.06 -41.69 12.34
C THR A 74 0.71 -40.38 11.60
N ASP A 75 0.42 -40.45 10.30
CA ASP A 75 -0.16 -39.31 9.57
C ASP A 75 -1.70 -39.34 9.67
N ALA A 76 -2.20 -39.45 10.90
CA ALA A 76 -3.62 -39.31 11.18
C ALA A 76 -3.90 -37.86 11.61
N CYS A 77 -4.35 -37.09 10.62
CA CYS A 77 -4.91 -35.74 10.68
C CYS A 77 -3.91 -34.57 10.57
N CYS A 78 -3.12 -34.56 9.49
CA CYS A 78 -2.88 -33.28 8.82
C CYS A 78 -4.27 -32.79 8.36
N ASP A 79 -4.68 -31.58 8.73
CA ASP A 79 -5.93 -30.98 8.24
C ASP A 79 -5.76 -30.65 6.75
N GLU A 80 -5.79 -31.70 5.91
CA GLU A 80 -5.52 -31.68 4.48
C GLU A 80 -6.39 -30.66 3.74
N PRO A 81 -7.70 -30.48 4.08
CA PRO A 81 -8.50 -29.39 3.54
C PRO A 81 -7.96 -28.00 3.91
N THR A 82 -7.55 -27.78 5.15
CA THR A 82 -6.97 -26.50 5.60
C THR A 82 -5.62 -26.23 4.94
N LEU A 83 -4.76 -27.24 4.83
CA LEU A 83 -3.48 -27.12 4.13
C LEU A 83 -3.69 -26.82 2.64
N SER A 84 -4.60 -27.55 1.99
CA SER A 84 -4.99 -27.31 0.60
C SER A 84 -5.50 -25.87 0.40
N ARG A 85 -6.35 -25.39 1.30
CA ARG A 85 -6.85 -24.00 1.27
C ARG A 85 -5.74 -22.97 1.45
N ALA A 86 -4.81 -23.19 2.39
CA ALA A 86 -3.69 -22.28 2.62
C ALA A 86 -2.78 -22.19 1.38
N LEU A 87 -2.45 -23.32 0.77
CA LEU A 87 -1.66 -23.37 -0.45
C LEU A 87 -2.39 -22.73 -1.64
N HIS A 88 -3.71 -22.91 -1.73
CA HIS A 88 -4.54 -22.26 -2.75
C HIS A 88 -4.48 -20.74 -2.68
N VAL A 89 -4.53 -20.15 -1.48
CA VAL A 89 -4.37 -18.69 -1.29
C VAL A 89 -3.00 -18.22 -1.81
N LEU A 90 -1.92 -18.86 -1.37
CA LEU A 90 -0.55 -18.48 -1.76
C LEU A 90 -0.33 -18.61 -3.27
N ASN A 91 -0.80 -19.72 -3.87
CA ASN A 91 -0.68 -19.96 -5.30
C ASN A 91 -1.51 -18.95 -6.13
N THR A 92 -2.69 -18.58 -5.65
CA THR A 92 -3.54 -17.57 -6.32
C THR A 92 -2.83 -16.22 -6.32
N GLU A 93 -2.26 -15.79 -5.20
CA GLU A 93 -1.53 -14.52 -5.13
C GLU A 93 -0.26 -14.53 -6.00
N ALA A 94 0.52 -15.61 -5.97
CA ALA A 94 1.71 -15.77 -6.81
C ALA A 94 1.37 -15.75 -8.31
N THR A 95 0.26 -16.39 -8.69
CA THR A 95 -0.22 -16.40 -10.08
C THR A 95 -0.67 -14.99 -10.50
N ALA A 96 -1.36 -14.25 -9.64
CA ALA A 96 -1.76 -12.88 -9.93
C ALA A 96 -0.55 -11.95 -10.16
N LEU A 97 0.49 -12.07 -9.33
CA LEU A 97 1.74 -11.32 -9.55
C LEU A 97 2.40 -11.69 -10.87
N SER A 98 2.45 -12.98 -11.21
CA SER A 98 3.00 -13.44 -12.50
C SER A 98 2.23 -12.88 -13.70
N HIS A 99 0.90 -12.81 -13.62
CA HIS A 99 0.05 -12.20 -14.64
C HIS A 99 0.32 -10.70 -14.82
N VAL A 100 0.46 -9.98 -13.72
CA VAL A 100 0.73 -8.53 -13.74
C VAL A 100 2.13 -8.24 -14.24
N THR A 101 3.14 -9.05 -13.88
CA THR A 101 4.48 -8.96 -14.47
C THR A 101 4.40 -9.09 -15.99
N ARG A 102 3.71 -10.12 -16.50
CA ARG A 102 3.52 -10.31 -17.94
C ARG A 102 2.79 -9.13 -18.59
N LEU A 103 1.82 -8.52 -17.91
CA LEU A 103 1.13 -7.32 -18.40
C LEU A 103 2.12 -6.17 -18.63
N TYR A 104 2.96 -5.85 -17.64
CA TYR A 104 3.98 -4.79 -17.77
C TYR A 104 5.13 -5.15 -18.71
N GLU A 105 5.36 -6.43 -19.00
CA GLU A 105 6.32 -6.86 -20.03
C GLU A 105 5.77 -6.71 -21.46
N THR A 106 4.51 -7.09 -21.66
CA THR A 106 3.96 -7.31 -23.01
C THR A 106 3.04 -6.19 -23.50
N SER A 107 2.38 -5.44 -22.61
CA SER A 107 1.46 -4.37 -23.00
C SER A 107 2.21 -3.04 -23.20
N PRO A 108 2.23 -2.47 -24.42
CA PRO A 108 2.83 -1.16 -24.65
C PRO A 108 2.18 -0.05 -23.83
N THR A 109 0.86 -0.12 -23.63
CA THR A 109 0.10 0.85 -22.86
C THR A 109 0.49 0.82 -21.38
N ALA A 110 0.60 -0.37 -20.78
CA ALA A 110 1.00 -0.51 -19.38
C ALA A 110 2.46 -0.02 -19.16
N ARG A 111 3.36 -0.33 -20.11
CA ARG A 111 4.74 0.15 -20.09
C ARG A 111 4.83 1.67 -20.17
N ALA A 112 4.11 2.27 -21.12
CA ALA A 112 4.08 3.72 -21.28
C ALA A 112 3.50 4.41 -20.04
N ALA A 113 2.46 3.84 -19.44
CA ALA A 113 1.88 4.34 -18.21
C ALA A 113 2.86 4.29 -17.03
N LEU A 114 3.59 3.18 -16.86
CA LEU A 114 4.63 3.06 -15.83
C LEU A 114 5.72 4.12 -16.00
N LEU A 115 6.26 4.29 -17.21
CA LEU A 115 7.29 5.28 -17.50
C LEU A 115 6.77 6.71 -17.21
N THR A 116 5.55 7.01 -17.64
CA THR A 116 4.91 8.32 -17.37
C THR A 116 4.71 8.56 -15.87
N ALA A 117 4.33 7.52 -15.11
CA ALA A 117 4.17 7.62 -13.67
C ALA A 117 5.51 7.85 -12.96
N VAL A 118 6.57 7.15 -13.37
CA VAL A 118 7.94 7.36 -12.86
C VAL A 118 8.42 8.78 -13.16
N ASP A 119 8.26 9.27 -14.40
CA ASP A 119 8.59 10.64 -14.80
C ASP A 119 7.83 11.69 -13.99
N LEU A 120 6.57 11.40 -13.67
CA LEU A 120 5.76 12.28 -12.85
C LEU A 120 6.31 12.37 -11.42
N VAL A 121 6.59 11.22 -10.80
CA VAL A 121 7.15 11.18 -9.43
C VAL A 121 8.50 11.88 -9.37
N GLU A 122 9.37 11.68 -10.36
CA GLU A 122 10.64 12.39 -10.50
C GLU A 122 10.44 13.91 -10.53
N ARG A 123 9.57 14.42 -11.42
CA ARG A 123 9.30 15.86 -11.54
C ARG A 123 8.70 16.45 -10.27
N VAL A 124 7.79 15.74 -9.62
CA VAL A 124 7.20 16.16 -8.33
C VAL A 124 8.29 16.29 -7.27
N ASN A 125 9.17 15.30 -7.17
CA ASN A 125 10.27 15.31 -6.21
C ASN A 125 11.28 16.43 -6.48
N GLN A 126 11.65 16.66 -7.74
CA GLN A 126 12.55 17.76 -8.14
C GLN A 126 11.99 19.15 -7.81
N ARG A 127 10.66 19.30 -7.82
CA ARG A 127 9.97 20.55 -7.47
C ARG A 127 9.76 20.72 -5.96
N GLY A 128 10.25 19.78 -5.14
CA GLY A 128 10.01 19.76 -3.69
C GLY A 128 8.55 19.47 -3.32
N GLY A 129 7.77 18.91 -4.24
CA GLY A 129 6.42 18.42 -4.00
C GLY A 129 6.41 17.00 -3.43
N LYS A 130 5.21 16.46 -3.25
CA LYS A 130 4.99 15.09 -2.77
C LYS A 130 3.92 14.37 -3.58
N LEU A 131 4.02 13.04 -3.64
CA LEU A 131 2.94 12.18 -4.10
C LEU A 131 1.94 11.94 -2.95
N ILE A 132 0.75 12.49 -3.08
CA ILE A 132 -0.37 12.28 -2.16
C ILE A 132 -1.05 10.96 -2.52
N VAL A 133 -0.91 9.94 -1.69
CA VAL A 133 -1.58 8.66 -1.90
C VAL A 133 -2.94 8.68 -1.22
N CYS A 134 -4.01 8.45 -1.97
CA CYS A 134 -5.38 8.54 -1.50
C CYS A 134 -6.15 7.22 -1.70
N GLY A 135 -6.85 6.79 -0.66
CA GLY A 135 -7.61 5.54 -0.66
C GLY A 135 -8.43 5.37 0.62
N VAL A 136 -9.30 4.36 0.64
CA VAL A 136 -10.13 3.96 1.79
C VAL A 136 -10.00 2.46 2.04
N GLY A 137 -10.38 2.01 3.23
CA GLY A 137 -10.39 0.58 3.58
C GLY A 137 -9.04 -0.11 3.36
N LYS A 138 -9.07 -1.33 2.79
CA LYS A 138 -7.84 -2.11 2.53
C LYS A 138 -6.93 -1.44 1.49
N SER A 139 -7.49 -0.79 0.48
CA SER A 139 -6.72 0.02 -0.47
C SER A 139 -6.02 1.21 0.21
N GLY A 140 -6.65 1.81 1.23
CA GLY A 140 -6.04 2.83 2.08
C GLY A 140 -4.85 2.28 2.89
N LEU A 141 -4.95 1.06 3.42
CA LEU A 141 -3.82 0.41 4.12
C LEU A 141 -2.64 0.15 3.18
N VAL A 142 -2.91 -0.33 1.96
CA VAL A 142 -1.90 -0.45 0.90
C VAL A 142 -1.27 0.91 0.62
N GLY A 143 -2.08 1.97 0.49
CA GLY A 143 -1.59 3.33 0.27
C GLY A 143 -0.68 3.85 1.38
N ARG A 144 -1.01 3.58 2.66
CA ARG A 144 -0.13 3.91 3.80
C ARG A 144 1.21 3.18 3.71
N LYS A 145 1.20 1.90 3.33
CA LYS A 145 2.43 1.13 3.10
C LYS A 145 3.24 1.72 1.95
N THR A 146 2.61 2.05 0.83
CA THR A 146 3.26 2.71 -0.32
C THR A 146 3.92 4.03 0.10
N VAL A 147 3.24 4.87 0.88
CA VAL A 147 3.80 6.12 1.43
C VAL A 147 5.01 5.83 2.31
N ALA A 148 4.93 4.82 3.19
CA ALA A 148 6.06 4.43 4.02
C ALA A 148 7.27 4.00 3.17
N THR A 149 7.06 3.13 2.17
CA THR A 149 8.11 2.71 1.22
C THR A 149 8.73 3.92 0.51
N MET A 150 7.91 4.83 -0.03
CA MET A 150 8.38 6.03 -0.75
C MET A 150 9.24 6.92 0.15
N LYS A 151 8.79 7.22 1.37
CA LYS A 151 9.56 8.00 2.36
C LYS A 151 10.88 7.33 2.72
N SER A 152 10.87 6.01 2.92
CA SER A 152 12.07 5.22 3.19
C SER A 152 13.10 5.31 2.06
N LEU A 153 12.64 5.51 0.82
CA LEU A 153 13.48 5.69 -0.35
C LEU A 153 13.84 7.16 -0.66
N GLY A 154 13.41 8.11 0.17
CA GLY A 154 13.71 9.54 -0.01
C GLY A 154 12.70 10.33 -0.82
N LEU A 155 11.65 9.67 -1.33
CA LEU A 155 10.62 10.29 -2.14
C LEU A 155 9.61 11.03 -1.25
N GLY A 156 9.29 12.27 -1.61
CA GLY A 156 8.21 13.02 -0.97
C GLY A 156 6.87 12.31 -1.17
N ALA A 157 6.25 11.84 -0.09
CA ALA A 157 4.92 11.21 -0.14
C ALA A 157 4.14 11.46 1.16
N SER A 158 2.81 11.52 1.07
CA SER A 158 1.92 11.53 2.23
C SER A 158 0.62 10.78 1.93
N PHE A 159 -0.09 10.36 2.97
CA PHE A 159 -1.37 9.66 2.83
C PHE A 159 -2.53 10.62 3.09
N LEU A 160 -3.55 10.59 2.24
CA LEU A 160 -4.80 11.35 2.37
C LEU A 160 -5.97 10.37 2.42
N HIS A 161 -6.69 10.31 3.55
CA HIS A 161 -7.88 9.46 3.63
C HIS A 161 -9.03 10.11 2.85
N ALA A 162 -9.65 9.37 1.91
CA ALA A 162 -10.61 10.00 0.99
C ALA A 162 -11.87 10.56 1.67
N ALA A 163 -12.32 9.94 2.76
CA ALA A 163 -13.46 10.44 3.51
C ALA A 163 -13.17 11.77 4.24
N GLU A 164 -11.92 12.01 4.62
CA GLU A 164 -11.51 13.24 5.33
C GLU A 164 -11.13 14.36 4.37
N ALA A 165 -10.72 14.00 3.14
CA ALA A 165 -10.29 14.93 2.11
C ALA A 165 -11.33 16.04 1.84
N VAL A 166 -12.60 15.67 1.68
CA VAL A 166 -13.71 16.63 1.44
C VAL A 166 -14.14 17.40 2.70
N HIS A 167 -13.56 17.07 3.86
CA HIS A 167 -13.84 17.72 5.13
C HIS A 167 -12.68 18.62 5.62
N GLY A 168 -11.72 18.95 4.74
CA GLY A 168 -10.67 19.94 5.01
C GLY A 168 -9.27 19.46 4.62
N ASP A 169 -9.02 18.15 4.63
CA ASP A 169 -7.68 17.60 4.38
C ASP A 169 -7.22 17.78 2.92
N LEU A 170 -8.12 18.14 1.98
CA LEU A 170 -7.73 18.60 0.65
C LEU A 170 -6.76 19.79 0.67
N GLY A 171 -6.75 20.57 1.77
CA GLY A 171 -5.76 21.64 1.98
C GLY A 171 -4.30 21.16 2.01
N ASP A 172 -4.05 19.86 2.18
CA ASP A 172 -2.72 19.26 2.13
C ASP A 172 -2.14 19.16 0.72
N VAL A 173 -2.99 19.18 -0.31
CA VAL A 173 -2.58 19.11 -1.72
C VAL A 173 -2.06 20.47 -2.15
N ARG A 174 -0.77 20.55 -2.49
CA ARG A 174 -0.09 21.77 -2.92
C ARG A 174 0.13 21.80 -4.44
N PRO A 175 0.40 22.95 -5.06
CA PRO A 175 0.57 23.06 -6.52
C PRO A 175 1.72 22.21 -7.11
N ALA A 176 2.73 21.86 -6.32
CA ALA A 176 3.84 21.01 -6.75
C ALA A 176 3.57 19.51 -6.62
N ASP A 177 2.42 19.14 -6.03
CA ASP A 177 2.08 17.76 -5.68
C ASP A 177 1.36 17.04 -6.83
N ALA A 178 1.37 15.71 -6.76
CA ALA A 178 0.52 14.85 -7.56
C ALA A 178 -0.31 13.93 -6.65
N VAL A 179 -1.42 13.41 -7.15
CA VAL A 179 -2.29 12.49 -6.40
C VAL A 179 -2.25 11.10 -7.03
N LEU A 180 -2.02 10.07 -6.21
CA LEU A 180 -2.19 8.67 -6.57
C LEU A 180 -3.43 8.11 -5.86
N PHE A 181 -4.48 7.83 -6.62
CA PHE A 181 -5.63 7.10 -6.10
C PHE A 181 -5.40 5.59 -6.13
N ILE A 182 -5.80 4.89 -5.07
CA ILE A 182 -5.81 3.41 -5.04
C ILE A 182 -7.24 2.93 -4.86
N SER A 183 -7.78 2.28 -5.88
CA SER A 183 -9.11 1.66 -5.85
C SER A 183 -9.19 0.53 -6.86
N PHE A 184 -9.40 -0.69 -6.38
CA PHE A 184 -9.53 -1.84 -7.27
C PHE A 184 -10.68 -1.68 -8.27
N SER A 185 -11.86 -1.22 -7.81
CA SER A 185 -13.04 -1.07 -8.68
C SER A 185 -13.01 0.16 -9.58
N GLY A 186 -12.21 1.18 -9.24
CA GLY A 186 -12.26 2.50 -9.89
C GLY A 186 -13.60 3.23 -9.69
N LYS A 187 -14.48 2.73 -8.82
CA LYS A 187 -15.85 3.25 -8.58
C LYS A 187 -16.08 3.65 -7.11
N THR A 188 -15.02 3.72 -6.32
CA THR A 188 -15.11 4.08 -4.89
C THR A 188 -15.67 5.49 -4.75
N GLY A 189 -16.85 5.61 -4.11
CA GLY A 189 -17.61 6.86 -4.03
C GLY A 189 -16.83 8.00 -3.40
N GLU A 190 -16.07 7.73 -2.34
CA GLU A 190 -15.25 8.72 -1.65
C GLU A 190 -14.16 9.30 -2.58
N LEU A 191 -13.52 8.47 -3.40
CA LEU A 191 -12.51 8.95 -4.35
C LEU A 191 -13.14 9.73 -5.52
N LEU A 192 -14.29 9.26 -6.00
CA LEU A 192 -15.07 9.97 -7.01
C LEU A 192 -15.54 11.33 -6.50
N ASN A 193 -15.81 11.46 -5.21
CA ASN A 193 -16.17 12.72 -4.56
C ASN A 193 -14.95 13.65 -4.38
N VAL A 194 -13.76 13.10 -4.14
CA VAL A 194 -12.51 13.90 -4.04
C VAL A 194 -12.11 14.50 -5.39
N LEU A 195 -12.26 13.74 -6.47
CA LEU A 195 -11.69 14.10 -7.77
C LEU A 195 -12.14 15.47 -8.31
N PRO A 196 -13.41 15.90 -8.25
CA PRO A 196 -13.84 17.22 -8.73
C PRO A 196 -13.24 18.40 -7.96
N HIS A 197 -12.79 18.19 -6.73
CA HIS A 197 -12.23 19.26 -5.89
C HIS A 197 -10.72 19.45 -6.06
N LEU A 198 -10.04 18.52 -6.74
CA LEU A 198 -8.66 18.73 -7.17
C LEU A 198 -8.61 19.74 -8.31
N ARG A 199 -7.57 20.59 -8.33
CA ARG A 199 -7.35 21.53 -9.44
C ARG A 199 -7.26 20.78 -10.76
N ALA A 200 -7.64 21.44 -11.86
CA ALA A 200 -7.60 20.83 -13.19
C ALA A 200 -6.18 20.43 -13.62
N ASP A 201 -5.18 21.18 -13.15
CA ASP A 201 -3.75 20.94 -13.43
C ASP A 201 -3.07 19.97 -12.46
N THR A 202 -3.74 19.53 -11.38
CA THR A 202 -3.20 18.53 -10.46
C THR A 202 -2.98 17.22 -11.22
N PRO A 203 -1.74 16.71 -11.32
CA PRO A 203 -1.47 15.42 -11.95
C PRO A 203 -2.10 14.29 -11.14
N VAL A 204 -2.76 13.37 -11.84
CA VAL A 204 -3.47 12.25 -11.22
C VAL A 204 -2.92 10.92 -11.75
N LEU A 205 -2.56 10.04 -10.84
CA LEU A 205 -2.34 8.62 -11.07
C LEU A 205 -3.52 7.84 -10.46
N ALA A 206 -3.91 6.73 -11.08
CA ALA A 206 -4.83 5.79 -10.48
C ALA A 206 -4.26 4.36 -10.56
N LEU A 207 -4.25 3.66 -9.44
CA LEU A 207 -3.93 2.25 -9.33
C LEU A 207 -5.23 1.46 -9.18
N THR A 208 -5.64 0.77 -10.24
CA THR A 208 -6.96 0.11 -10.29
C THR A 208 -6.90 -1.25 -10.98
N GLY A 209 -7.92 -2.08 -10.76
CA GLY A 209 -8.06 -3.38 -11.42
C GLY A 209 -8.44 -3.31 -12.90
N HIS A 210 -8.64 -2.11 -13.45
CA HIS A 210 -8.97 -1.92 -14.86
C HIS A 210 -7.74 -2.13 -15.75
N PRO A 211 -7.89 -2.80 -16.90
CA PRO A 211 -6.78 -3.05 -17.83
C PRO A 211 -6.40 -1.82 -18.65
N ASP A 212 -7.36 -0.89 -18.85
CA ASP A 212 -7.20 0.30 -19.66
C ASP A 212 -7.87 1.53 -19.03
N ARG A 213 -7.44 2.71 -19.48
CA ARG A 213 -7.84 4.00 -18.90
C ARG A 213 -9.30 4.28 -19.20
N GLU A 214 -9.74 3.93 -20.40
CA GLU A 214 -11.07 4.17 -20.94
C GLU A 214 -12.15 3.45 -20.12
N SER A 215 -11.85 2.26 -19.60
CA SER A 215 -12.77 1.50 -18.75
C SER A 215 -12.80 1.97 -17.29
N CYS A 216 -11.89 2.84 -16.86
CA CYS A 216 -11.72 3.25 -15.47
C CYS A 216 -12.59 4.47 -15.11
N PRO A 217 -13.66 4.31 -14.29
CA PRO A 217 -14.59 5.42 -14.01
C PRO A 217 -13.95 6.57 -13.23
N LEU A 218 -12.93 6.28 -12.43
CA LEU A 218 -12.16 7.27 -11.67
C LEU A 218 -11.36 8.25 -12.55
N LEU A 219 -11.13 7.91 -13.83
CA LEU A 219 -10.32 8.72 -14.74
C LEU A 219 -11.14 9.49 -15.77
N VAL A 220 -12.47 9.34 -15.74
CA VAL A 220 -13.38 10.04 -16.64
C VAL A 220 -13.24 11.56 -16.46
N GLY A 221 -13.08 12.28 -17.57
CA GLY A 221 -12.91 13.75 -17.57
C GLY A 221 -11.54 14.25 -17.08
N ARG A 222 -10.56 13.37 -16.89
CA ARG A 222 -9.20 13.71 -16.46
C ARG A 222 -8.17 13.29 -17.51
N ASP A 223 -8.14 13.95 -18.66
CA ASP A 223 -7.37 13.54 -19.85
C ASP A 223 -5.88 13.26 -19.57
N ASN A 224 -5.28 14.06 -18.68
CA ASN A 224 -3.86 13.93 -18.32
C ASN A 224 -3.59 12.91 -17.20
N ALA A 225 -4.60 12.19 -16.72
CA ALA A 225 -4.40 11.18 -15.68
C ALA A 225 -3.81 9.88 -16.25
N VAL A 226 -3.01 9.19 -15.44
CA VAL A 226 -2.34 7.95 -15.84
C VAL A 226 -2.89 6.79 -15.04
N LEU A 227 -3.26 5.72 -15.73
CA LEU A 227 -3.67 4.46 -15.11
C LEU A 227 -2.45 3.55 -14.91
N LEU A 228 -2.22 3.10 -13.69
CA LEU A 228 -1.39 1.95 -13.37
C LEU A 228 -2.30 0.72 -13.27
N PRO A 229 -2.37 -0.14 -14.30
CA PRO A 229 -3.25 -1.29 -14.29
C PRO A 229 -2.77 -2.35 -13.30
N ALA A 230 -3.70 -2.89 -12.52
CA ALA A 230 -3.51 -3.88 -11.48
C ALA A 230 -4.59 -5.00 -11.52
N PRO A 231 -4.90 -5.58 -12.70
CA PRO A 231 -5.92 -6.61 -12.78
C PRO A 231 -5.50 -7.88 -12.05
N ILE A 232 -6.49 -8.60 -11.50
CA ILE A 232 -6.30 -9.95 -10.97
C ILE A 232 -6.87 -10.95 -11.97
N HIS A 233 -6.20 -12.09 -12.12
CA HIS A 233 -6.56 -13.12 -13.10
C HIS A 233 -7.89 -13.83 -12.78
N VAL A 234 -8.32 -13.78 -11.52
CA VAL A 234 -9.55 -14.37 -11.00
C VAL A 234 -10.02 -13.50 -9.82
N SER A 235 -11.34 -13.33 -9.67
CA SER A 235 -11.88 -12.57 -8.55
C SER A 235 -11.71 -13.31 -7.22
N GLU A 236 -11.56 -12.58 -6.11
CA GLU A 236 -11.49 -13.20 -4.78
C GLU A 236 -12.76 -13.98 -4.43
N GLU A 237 -13.93 -13.52 -4.89
CA GLU A 237 -15.20 -14.22 -4.71
C GLU A 237 -15.18 -15.58 -5.42
N SER A 238 -14.71 -15.62 -6.68
CA SER A 238 -14.58 -16.87 -7.43
C SER A 238 -13.53 -17.81 -6.83
N SER A 239 -12.42 -17.28 -6.32
CA SER A 239 -11.32 -18.10 -5.78
C SER A 239 -11.55 -18.60 -4.36
N PHE A 240 -12.19 -17.78 -3.52
CA PHE A 240 -12.25 -18.01 -2.08
C PHE A 240 -13.69 -18.12 -1.56
N GLY A 241 -14.69 -17.78 -2.36
CA GLY A 241 -16.10 -17.76 -1.95
C GLY A 241 -16.51 -16.49 -1.19
N VAL A 242 -15.59 -15.52 -1.05
CA VAL A 242 -15.82 -14.23 -0.38
C VAL A 242 -15.08 -13.12 -1.12
N SER A 243 -15.67 -11.95 -1.22
CA SER A 243 -15.10 -10.79 -1.93
C SER A 243 -14.12 -9.97 -1.07
N ALA A 244 -13.51 -10.59 -0.04
CA ALA A 244 -12.55 -9.92 0.83
C ALA A 244 -11.26 -9.60 0.04
N PRO A 245 -10.81 -8.34 -0.03
CA PRO A 245 -9.60 -8.00 -0.77
C PRO A 245 -8.37 -8.70 -0.19
N THR A 246 -7.77 -9.58 -0.99
CA THR A 246 -6.53 -10.30 -0.66
C THR A 246 -5.60 -10.20 -1.85
N THR A 247 -5.91 -10.91 -2.94
CA THR A 247 -5.13 -10.93 -4.17
C THR A 247 -5.03 -9.54 -4.81
N SER A 248 -6.13 -8.77 -4.84
CA SER A 248 -6.11 -7.38 -5.32
C SER A 248 -5.20 -6.47 -4.49
N THR A 249 -5.17 -6.64 -3.17
CA THR A 249 -4.29 -5.85 -2.29
C THR A 249 -2.82 -6.24 -2.41
N THR A 250 -2.51 -7.52 -2.61
CA THR A 250 -1.15 -8.01 -2.86
C THR A 250 -0.60 -7.44 -4.16
N VAL A 251 -1.39 -7.49 -5.24
CA VAL A 251 -1.02 -6.90 -6.53
C VAL A 251 -0.81 -5.38 -6.41
N ALA A 252 -1.74 -4.67 -5.77
CA ALA A 252 -1.63 -3.23 -5.59
C ALA A 252 -0.38 -2.84 -4.77
N MET A 253 -0.05 -3.62 -3.73
CA MET A 253 1.14 -3.40 -2.92
C MET A 253 2.43 -3.59 -3.75
N ALA A 254 2.49 -4.66 -4.55
CA ALA A 254 3.63 -4.93 -5.43
C ALA A 254 3.82 -3.83 -6.48
N ILE A 255 2.74 -3.32 -7.09
CA ILE A 255 2.81 -2.19 -8.02
C ILE A 255 3.25 -0.89 -7.32
N GLY A 256 2.78 -0.66 -6.09
CA GLY A 256 3.24 0.46 -5.28
C GLY A 256 4.75 0.41 -5.00
N ASP A 257 5.28 -0.78 -4.68
CA ASP A 257 6.71 -1.00 -4.51
C ASP A 257 7.48 -0.85 -5.82
N MET A 258 6.95 -1.38 -6.93
CA MET A 258 7.52 -1.20 -8.27
C MET A 258 7.68 0.28 -8.59
N LEU A 259 6.63 1.10 -8.42
CA LEU A 259 6.67 2.54 -8.67
C LEU A 259 7.69 3.24 -7.77
N ALA A 260 7.70 2.93 -6.47
CA ALA A 260 8.60 3.57 -5.52
C ALA A 260 10.07 3.23 -5.80
N LEU A 261 10.38 1.95 -6.07
CA LEU A 261 11.75 1.49 -6.31
C LEU A 261 12.33 2.03 -7.62
N THR A 262 11.52 2.04 -8.69
CA THR A 262 11.92 2.53 -10.01
C THR A 262 12.06 4.06 -10.03
N ALA A 263 11.16 4.80 -9.38
CA ALA A 263 11.30 6.25 -9.23
C ALA A 263 12.54 6.62 -8.42
N ALA A 264 12.78 5.93 -7.29
CA ALA A 264 13.97 6.17 -6.48
C ALA A 264 15.27 5.86 -7.23
N GLU A 265 15.29 4.80 -8.03
CA GLU A 265 16.44 4.46 -8.87
C GLU A 265 16.71 5.55 -9.90
N ARG A 266 15.67 6.11 -10.52
CA ARG A 266 15.84 7.21 -11.50
C ARG A 266 16.27 8.53 -10.87
N ILE A 267 15.82 8.83 -9.65
CA ILE A 267 16.13 10.10 -8.97
C ILE A 267 17.52 10.08 -8.33
N TYR A 268 17.92 8.94 -7.76
CA TYR A 268 19.13 8.84 -6.95
C TYR A 268 20.25 8.04 -7.60
N GLU A 269 19.98 7.30 -8.67
CA GLU A 269 20.97 6.45 -9.35
C GLU A 269 21.78 5.63 -8.33
N ASP A 270 23.10 5.81 -8.31
CA ASP A 270 24.03 5.13 -7.41
C ASP A 270 23.93 5.56 -5.93
N GLU A 271 23.23 6.65 -5.62
CA GLU A 271 23.11 7.19 -4.26
C GLU A 271 21.95 6.63 -3.43
N LYS A 272 21.13 5.74 -4.01
CA LYS A 272 19.92 5.19 -3.35
C LYS A 272 20.20 4.64 -1.94
N SER A 273 21.29 3.90 -1.78
CA SER A 273 21.71 3.34 -0.49
C SER A 273 22.04 4.44 0.54
N ARG A 274 22.67 5.54 0.12
CA ARG A 274 23.01 6.67 0.99
C ARG A 274 21.75 7.41 1.46
N VAL A 275 20.80 7.63 0.56
CA VAL A 275 19.51 8.25 0.88
C VAL A 275 18.70 7.38 1.84
N PHE A 276 18.67 6.06 1.60
CA PHE A 276 18.03 5.11 2.49
C PHE A 276 18.63 5.14 3.90
N LYS A 277 19.97 5.16 4.05
CA LYS A 277 20.64 5.28 5.35
C LYS A 277 20.24 6.55 6.10
N ARG A 278 20.26 7.71 5.42
CA ARG A 278 19.91 9.01 6.02
C ARG A 278 18.50 9.00 6.63
N ASN A 279 17.57 8.29 5.99
CA ASN A 279 16.17 8.25 6.42
C ASN A 279 15.88 7.16 7.48
N HIS A 280 16.86 6.33 7.86
CA HIS A 280 16.72 5.29 8.89
C HIS A 280 17.84 5.34 9.95
N PRO A 281 17.97 6.45 10.72
CA PRO A 281 19.05 6.61 11.70
C PRO A 281 18.96 5.64 12.89
N GLY A 282 17.78 5.09 13.20
CA GLY A 282 17.54 4.24 14.38
C GLY A 282 17.31 2.75 14.11
N GLY A 283 17.41 2.29 12.86
CA GLY A 283 17.08 0.91 12.47
C GLY A 283 18.28 0.00 12.27
N ALA A 284 18.13 -1.29 12.56
CA ALA A 284 19.15 -2.33 12.29
C ALA A 284 19.60 -2.39 10.81
N ILE A 285 18.77 -1.91 9.89
CA ILE A 285 19.04 -1.85 8.45
C ILE A 285 20.00 -0.70 8.10
N GLY A 286 19.97 0.42 8.83
CA GLY A 286 20.93 1.52 8.67
C GLY A 286 22.31 1.20 9.29
N ALA A 287 22.34 0.37 10.34
CA ALA A 287 23.56 0.03 11.07
C ALA A 287 24.52 -0.89 10.29
N ARG A 288 24.00 -1.88 9.55
CA ARG A 288 24.84 -2.93 8.89
C ARG A 288 25.80 -2.39 7.83
N THR A 289 25.46 -1.32 7.14
CA THR A 289 26.32 -0.76 6.08
C THR A 289 27.30 0.30 6.60
N VAL A 290 27.15 0.76 7.85
CA VAL A 290 28.12 1.69 8.48
C VAL A 290 29.39 0.92 8.88
N GLU A 291 29.25 -0.34 9.28
CA GLU A 291 30.40 -1.22 9.52
C GLU A 291 31.21 -1.44 8.24
N GLU A 292 30.58 -1.52 7.07
CA GLU A 292 31.28 -1.67 5.78
C GLU A 292 32.08 -0.41 5.41
N GLU A 293 31.55 0.79 5.60
CA GLU A 293 32.28 2.05 5.35
C GLU A 293 33.46 2.25 6.32
N ILE A 294 33.28 1.93 7.62
CA ILE A 294 34.37 2.00 8.61
C ILE A 294 35.47 0.98 8.28
N THR A 295 35.11 -0.20 7.78
CA THR A 295 36.06 -1.25 7.41
C THR A 295 36.86 -0.87 6.16
N VAL A 296 36.21 -0.27 5.14
CA VAL A 296 36.87 0.19 3.90
C VAL A 296 37.83 1.36 4.17
N VAL A 297 37.46 2.30 5.05
CA VAL A 297 38.33 3.42 5.44
C VAL A 297 39.54 2.94 6.25
N LYS A 298 39.38 1.96 7.16
CA LYS A 298 40.51 1.33 7.86
C LYS A 298 41.43 0.56 6.91
N ALA A 299 40.89 -0.18 5.94
CA ALA A 299 41.68 -0.95 4.98
C ALA A 299 42.52 -0.06 4.04
N LYS A 300 42.01 1.12 3.64
CA LYS A 300 42.80 2.10 2.87
C LYS A 300 43.92 2.74 3.69
N LYS A 301 43.71 2.98 4.99
CA LYS A 301 44.72 3.59 5.88
C LYS A 301 45.90 2.66 6.18
N VAL A 302 45.68 1.35 6.26
CA VAL A 302 46.73 0.33 6.46
C VAL A 302 47.57 0.08 5.21
N ARG A 303 47.07 0.41 4.02
CA ARG A 303 47.79 0.23 2.74
C ARG A 303 48.66 1.42 2.33
N LEU A 304 48.58 2.51 3.10
CA LEU A 304 49.30 3.78 2.89
C LEU A 304 50.31 4.09 4.02
N SER A 305 50.56 3.12 4.90
CA SER A 305 51.56 3.12 5.97
C SER A 305 52.53 1.98 5.78
#